data_AF-A0A7C7DZP4-F1
#
_entry.id   AF-A0A7C7DZP4-F1
#
_cell.length_a   1.000
_cell.length_b   1.000
_cell.length_c   1.000
_cell.angle_alpha   90.00
_cell.angle_beta   90.00
_cell.angle_gamma   90.00
#
_symmetry.space_group_name_H-M   'P 1'
#
loop_
_entity.id
_entity.type
_entity.pdbx_description
1 polymer ?
#
loop_
_entity_poly.entity_id
_entity_poly.type
_entity_poly.pdbx_seq_one_letter_code
_entity_poly.pdbx_strand_id
1 'polypeptide(L)'
;AYAIVGKPKNKKTKVELISRNHQALASDGRQVRHGWVKVTGRTIDTKRNESFFYYKQDPAKAQKLYFDADQEADFNAVLYAQLHERKEDFHTHVQSERLAPGNLVYVELEPDGKTVRNIALTKVARLRYRRAIGDLLPDHLKPSDQYEKLDIASRVFGWVKATPTEDRKARVAYAGRVRFSHAVLVEDKGVYADEMPLAILGAPKPTTTLFYLRKKEGEWSEGERKLPGAATTIGYDGPNFLRGRKFYRHHGEALNRLDYERAERRRDHQNRSVRGVRAPGNVFEFTIDFHNLAPVELGALLWTLNLSSDEECLFRLGYAKPLGFGSVKLFVEQVEFLDLSSRYNSLSVSGWHGATLTERSNCLARFETAMQRCYGKPLREQPNITDLIALLTEPKRSQPHHIHYPRIDLRPDPDGKNFEWFVANKAKSTKPEKAGANLPLDLPGMEQGLPLLQKVEKK
;
A
#
# COMPACT_ATOMS: atom_id res chain seq x y z
N ALA A 1 40.97 5.15 -10.30
CA ALA A 1 41.23 6.53 -10.76
C ALA A 1 42.10 7.25 -9.75
N TYR A 2 42.79 8.30 -10.17
CA TYR A 2 43.73 9.05 -9.35
C TYR A 2 43.22 10.47 -9.16
N ALA A 3 43.37 11.03 -7.97
CA ALA A 3 42.90 12.37 -7.67
C ALA A 3 43.85 13.13 -6.75
N ILE A 4 43.94 14.44 -6.93
CA ILE A 4 44.53 15.37 -5.98
C ILE A 4 43.39 15.98 -5.16
N VAL A 5 43.49 15.81 -3.85
CA VAL A 5 42.44 16.18 -2.90
C VAL A 5 42.90 17.42 -2.13
N GLY A 6 42.10 18.49 -2.20
CA GLY A 6 42.41 19.77 -1.58
C GLY A 6 42.32 19.76 -0.06
N LYS A 7 42.75 20.85 0.58
CA LYS A 7 42.60 21.03 2.04
C LYS A 7 41.12 21.12 2.42
N PRO A 8 40.70 20.58 3.58
CA PRO A 8 39.31 20.66 4.02
C PRO A 8 38.87 22.10 4.25
N LYS A 9 37.73 22.51 3.68
CA LYS A 9 37.07 23.80 3.97
C LYS A 9 35.66 23.52 4.46
N ASN A 10 35.29 24.03 5.64
CA ASN A 10 33.98 23.80 6.27
C ASN A 10 33.60 22.31 6.39
N LYS A 11 34.53 21.47 6.89
CA LYS A 11 34.39 20.00 7.00
C LYS A 11 34.13 19.25 5.68
N LYS A 12 34.30 19.91 4.53
CA LYS A 12 34.19 19.30 3.21
C LYS A 12 35.53 19.34 2.50
N THR A 13 35.93 18.21 1.96
CA THR A 13 37.14 18.07 1.15
C THR A 13 36.72 17.99 -0.31
N LYS A 14 37.34 18.79 -1.18
CA LYS A 14 37.04 18.79 -2.62
C LYS A 14 38.16 18.10 -3.39
N VAL A 15 37.78 17.40 -4.46
CA VAL A 15 38.72 16.92 -5.47
C VAL A 15 39.09 18.12 -6.35
N GLU A 16 40.38 18.42 -6.46
CA GLU A 16 40.90 19.53 -7.26
C GLU A 16 41.24 19.08 -8.68
N LEU A 17 41.83 17.89 -8.82
CA LEU A 17 42.17 17.26 -10.09
C LEU A 17 41.85 15.77 -10.04
N ILE A 18 41.39 15.21 -11.15
CA ILE A 18 41.11 13.77 -11.28
C ILE A 18 41.53 13.26 -12.65
N SER A 19 42.14 12.08 -12.70
CA SER A 19 42.60 11.44 -13.94
C SER A 19 42.50 9.92 -13.84
N ARG A 20 42.34 9.26 -14.99
CA ARG A 20 42.49 7.79 -15.09
C ARG A 20 43.97 7.38 -15.21
N ASN A 21 44.85 8.30 -15.62
CA ASN A 21 46.29 8.07 -15.74
C ASN A 21 47.01 8.70 -14.54
N HIS A 22 47.76 7.89 -13.78
CA HIS A 22 48.55 8.35 -12.63
C HIS A 22 49.62 9.37 -13.02
N GLN A 23 50.34 9.11 -14.13
CA GLN A 23 51.47 9.95 -14.56
C GLN A 23 51.05 11.38 -14.88
N ALA A 24 49.81 11.55 -15.37
CA ALA A 24 49.24 12.87 -15.66
C ALA A 24 49.02 13.75 -14.42
N LEU A 25 49.01 13.17 -13.21
CA LEU A 25 48.91 13.89 -11.95
C LEU A 25 50.20 13.86 -11.14
N ALA A 26 51.12 12.93 -11.43
CA ALA A 26 52.36 12.77 -10.69
C ALA A 26 53.35 13.93 -10.89
N SER A 27 53.27 14.64 -12.02
CA SER A 27 54.11 15.81 -12.34
C SER A 27 53.79 17.06 -11.49
N ASP A 28 52.69 17.05 -10.76
CA ASP A 28 52.19 18.20 -9.99
C ASP A 28 52.76 18.27 -8.56
N GLY A 29 53.53 17.26 -8.12
CA GLY A 29 54.24 17.23 -6.84
C GLY A 29 53.36 17.13 -5.57
N ARG A 30 52.04 17.29 -5.70
CA ARG A 30 51.06 17.09 -4.63
C ARG A 30 50.74 15.60 -4.43
N GLN A 31 50.24 15.26 -3.24
CA GLN A 31 49.89 13.87 -2.91
C GLN A 31 48.73 13.37 -3.78
N VAL A 32 49.02 12.41 -4.66
CA VAL A 32 48.03 11.73 -5.49
C VAL A 32 47.40 10.58 -4.71
N ARG A 33 46.07 10.50 -4.70
CA ARG A 33 45.29 9.44 -4.07
C ARG A 33 44.69 8.53 -5.13
N HIS A 34 44.87 7.22 -4.98
CA HIS A 34 44.17 6.21 -5.78
C HIS A 34 42.81 5.88 -5.15
N GLY A 35 41.77 5.72 -5.97
CA GLY A 35 40.42 5.46 -5.50
C GLY A 35 39.38 5.24 -6.59
N TRP A 36 38.11 5.24 -6.18
CA TRP A 36 36.95 4.97 -7.02
C TRP A 36 36.15 6.23 -7.26
N VAL A 37 35.80 6.48 -8.53
CA VAL A 37 34.91 7.58 -8.92
C VAL A 37 33.49 7.03 -8.98
N LYS A 38 32.58 7.66 -8.26
CA LYS A 38 31.14 7.44 -8.42
C LYS A 38 30.53 8.69 -9.03
N VAL A 39 30.08 8.55 -10.28
CA VAL A 39 29.31 9.59 -10.98
C VAL A 39 27.86 9.13 -10.96
N THR A 40 27.04 9.81 -10.17
CA THR A 40 25.58 9.68 -10.28
C THR A 40 25.13 10.79 -11.23
N GLY A 41 24.61 10.44 -12.40
CA GLY A 41 23.96 11.40 -13.29
C GLY A 41 22.83 12.17 -12.58
N ARG A 42 22.12 13.05 -13.30
CA ARG A 42 21.03 13.87 -12.72
C ARG A 42 19.93 12.95 -12.18
N THR A 43 19.84 12.79 -10.85
CA THR A 43 18.90 11.83 -10.23
C THR A 43 17.56 12.47 -9.88
N ILE A 44 17.58 13.78 -9.60
CA ILE A 44 16.45 14.70 -9.36
C ILE A 44 16.92 16.06 -9.90
N ASP A 45 16.02 16.96 -10.34
CA ASP A 45 16.32 18.23 -11.04
C ASP A 45 17.50 19.04 -10.48
N THR A 46 17.78 18.95 -9.18
CA THR A 46 18.82 19.70 -8.46
C THR A 46 20.00 18.88 -7.95
N LYS A 47 20.01 17.54 -8.09
CA LYS A 47 21.05 16.68 -7.50
C LYS A 47 21.90 15.96 -8.56
N ARG A 48 23.16 16.41 -8.66
CA ARG A 48 24.26 15.67 -9.28
C ARG A 48 25.27 15.39 -8.18
N ASN A 49 25.59 14.11 -7.96
CA ASN A 49 26.64 13.72 -7.02
C ASN A 49 27.77 13.05 -7.80
N GLU A 50 28.92 13.69 -7.75
CA GLU A 50 30.20 13.07 -8.10
C GLU A 50 30.97 12.93 -6.79
N SER A 51 31.37 11.70 -6.48
CA SER A 51 32.09 11.38 -5.24
C SER A 51 33.32 10.56 -5.57
N PHE A 52 34.44 10.89 -4.94
CA PHE A 52 35.68 10.13 -5.04
C PHE A 52 35.95 9.45 -3.70
N PHE A 53 35.98 8.13 -3.72
CA PHE A 53 36.22 7.30 -2.54
C PHE A 53 37.67 6.84 -2.54
N TYR A 54 38.38 7.07 -1.44
CA TYR A 54 39.79 6.69 -1.28
C TYR A 54 40.08 6.33 0.17
N TYR A 55 41.11 5.50 0.38
CA TYR A 55 41.58 5.19 1.73
C TYR A 55 42.33 6.40 2.32
N LYS A 56 41.91 6.83 3.52
CA LYS A 56 42.58 7.92 4.25
C LYS A 56 44.00 7.52 4.68
N GLN A 57 44.14 6.27 5.11
CA GLN A 57 45.39 5.63 5.53
C GLN A 57 45.80 4.55 4.52
N ASP A 58 46.85 3.80 4.85
CA ASP A 58 47.32 2.66 4.07
C ASP A 58 46.19 1.61 3.87
N PRO A 59 45.81 1.28 2.62
CA PRO A 59 44.83 0.23 2.32
C PRO A 59 45.16 -1.13 2.96
N ALA A 60 46.44 -1.44 3.19
CA ALA A 60 46.85 -2.68 3.84
C ALA A 60 46.38 -2.77 5.30
N LYS A 61 46.09 -1.62 5.93
CA LYS A 61 45.56 -1.50 7.29
C LYS A 61 44.03 -1.38 7.33
N ALA A 62 43.37 -1.48 6.17
CA ALA A 62 41.92 -1.43 6.12
C ALA A 62 41.30 -2.63 6.84
N GLN A 63 40.20 -2.38 7.55
CA GLN A 63 39.42 -3.43 8.16
C GLN A 63 38.87 -4.37 7.07
N LYS A 64 39.15 -5.66 7.22
CA LYS A 64 38.54 -6.71 6.41
C LYS A 64 37.22 -7.13 7.07
N LEU A 65 36.17 -7.17 6.28
CA LEU A 65 34.83 -7.57 6.68
C LEU A 65 34.42 -8.77 5.83
N TYR A 66 33.65 -9.66 6.41
CA TYR A 66 33.14 -10.86 5.76
C TYR A 66 31.61 -10.82 5.78
N PHE A 67 31.01 -11.32 4.71
CA PHE A 67 29.57 -11.48 4.54
C PHE A 67 29.29 -12.88 4.01
N ASP A 68 28.08 -13.37 4.24
CA ASP A 68 27.64 -14.68 3.81
C ASP A 68 26.90 -14.64 2.46
N ALA A 69 26.51 -15.83 1.99
CA ALA A 69 25.79 -15.98 0.73
C ALA A 69 24.40 -15.30 0.75
N ASP A 70 23.76 -15.20 1.92
CA ASP A 70 22.44 -14.59 2.05
C ASP A 70 22.53 -13.06 1.86
N GLN A 71 23.56 -12.44 2.46
CA GLN A 71 23.83 -11.01 2.32
C GLN A 71 24.20 -10.65 0.87
N GLU A 72 24.99 -11.50 0.21
CA GLU A 72 25.27 -11.36 -1.22
C GLU A 72 24.01 -11.50 -2.07
N ALA A 73 23.18 -12.51 -1.80
CA ALA A 73 21.94 -12.76 -2.51
C ALA A 73 20.95 -11.59 -2.36
N ASP A 74 20.81 -11.02 -1.15
CA ASP A 74 19.92 -9.87 -0.92
C ASP A 74 20.37 -8.64 -1.73
N PHE A 75 21.66 -8.32 -1.70
CA PHE A 75 22.22 -7.24 -2.51
C PHE A 75 21.96 -7.46 -4.00
N ASN A 76 22.22 -8.68 -4.49
CA ASN A 76 22.05 -9.02 -5.90
C ASN A 76 20.58 -8.92 -6.34
N ALA A 77 19.64 -9.35 -5.50
CA ALA A 77 18.22 -9.21 -5.76
C ALA A 77 17.78 -7.74 -5.83
N VAL A 78 18.26 -6.90 -4.92
CA VAL A 78 17.97 -5.45 -4.94
C VAL A 78 18.54 -4.80 -6.20
N LEU A 79 19.78 -5.13 -6.54
CA LEU A 79 20.47 -4.64 -7.73
C LEU A 79 19.73 -5.02 -9.00
N TYR A 80 19.35 -6.29 -9.15
CA TYR A 80 18.60 -6.78 -10.30
C TYR A 80 17.26 -6.04 -10.45
N ALA A 81 16.48 -5.92 -9.37
CA ALA A 81 15.21 -5.20 -9.39
C ALA A 81 15.37 -3.72 -9.77
N GLN A 82 16.46 -3.09 -9.34
CA GLN A 82 16.78 -1.72 -9.73
C GLN A 82 17.11 -1.63 -11.23
N LEU A 83 17.99 -2.49 -11.75
CA LEU A 83 18.43 -2.46 -13.15
C LEU A 83 17.31 -2.81 -14.14
N HIS A 84 16.51 -3.83 -13.85
CA HIS A 84 15.62 -4.44 -14.85
C HIS A 84 14.14 -4.15 -14.63
N GLU A 85 13.66 -4.14 -13.38
CA GLU A 85 12.23 -4.03 -13.11
C GLU A 85 11.76 -2.58 -13.05
N ARG A 86 12.56 -1.69 -12.45
CA ARG A 86 12.12 -0.33 -12.13
C ARG A 86 12.41 0.67 -13.24
N LYS A 87 13.22 0.31 -14.23
CA LYS A 87 13.71 1.20 -15.30
C LYS A 87 14.07 2.60 -14.79
N GLU A 88 14.56 2.74 -13.54
CA GLU A 88 15.08 4.04 -13.12
C GLU A 88 16.31 4.30 -14.02
N ASP A 89 16.63 5.55 -14.36
CA ASP A 89 17.83 5.91 -15.15
C ASP A 89 19.11 5.50 -14.39
N PHE A 90 19.40 4.20 -14.40
CA PHE A 90 20.37 3.49 -13.60
C PHE A 90 21.70 3.34 -14.32
N HIS A 91 21.93 4.08 -15.39
CA HIS A 91 23.21 4.07 -16.09
C HIS A 91 24.26 4.87 -15.30
N THR A 92 24.84 4.26 -14.27
CA THR A 92 26.22 4.63 -13.93
C THR A 92 27.14 3.87 -14.86
N HIS A 93 28.14 4.54 -15.42
CA HIS A 93 29.12 3.95 -16.36
C HIS A 93 29.90 2.73 -15.81
N VAL A 94 29.75 2.40 -14.52
CA VAL A 94 30.46 1.33 -13.82
C VAL A 94 29.51 0.67 -12.80
N GLN A 95 28.62 -0.21 -13.25
CA GLN A 95 27.90 -1.08 -12.32
C GLN A 95 27.72 -2.47 -12.92
N SER A 96 28.27 -3.45 -12.23
CA SER A 96 28.10 -4.87 -12.52
C SER A 96 26.63 -5.29 -12.36
N GLU A 97 26.22 -6.39 -12.99
CA GLU A 97 24.87 -6.97 -12.83
C GLU A 97 24.68 -7.71 -11.50
N ARG A 98 25.79 -8.02 -10.82
CA ARG A 98 25.86 -8.65 -9.50
C ARG A 98 27.04 -8.08 -8.71
N LEU A 99 27.06 -8.31 -7.41
CA LEU A 99 28.20 -8.02 -6.54
C LEU A 99 29.44 -8.71 -7.09
N ALA A 100 30.47 -7.94 -7.36
CA ALA A 100 31.71 -8.42 -7.92
C ALA A 100 32.92 -7.64 -7.36
N PRO A 101 34.13 -8.21 -7.41
CA PRO A 101 35.35 -7.48 -7.08
C PRO A 101 35.42 -6.13 -7.80
N GLY A 102 35.75 -5.07 -7.05
CA GLY A 102 35.82 -3.71 -7.55
C GLY A 102 34.50 -2.92 -7.45
N ASN A 103 33.39 -3.54 -7.05
CA ASN A 103 32.17 -2.82 -6.70
C ASN A 103 32.35 -1.99 -5.43
N LEU A 104 31.76 -0.79 -5.42
CA LEU A 104 31.71 0.06 -4.25
C LEU A 104 30.34 -0.06 -3.58
N VAL A 105 30.32 -0.54 -2.35
CA VAL A 105 29.11 -0.76 -1.54
C VAL A 105 29.19 -0.03 -0.20
N TYR A 106 28.02 0.31 0.35
CA TYR A 106 27.88 0.64 1.76
C TYR A 106 27.58 -0.63 2.53
N VAL A 107 28.21 -0.78 3.68
CA VAL A 107 27.93 -1.86 4.63
C VAL A 107 27.37 -1.27 5.92
N GLU A 108 26.28 -1.83 6.39
CA GLU A 108 25.82 -1.64 7.76
C GLU A 108 26.45 -2.74 8.61
N LEU A 109 27.06 -2.37 9.73
CA LEU A 109 27.69 -3.30 10.66
C LEU A 109 26.79 -3.54 11.86
N GLU A 110 26.88 -4.74 12.42
CA GLU A 110 26.35 -5.02 13.75
C GLU A 110 27.08 -4.18 14.83
N PRO A 111 26.52 -4.07 16.06
CA PRO A 111 27.15 -3.32 17.15
C PRO A 111 28.59 -3.76 17.50
N ASP A 112 28.98 -4.97 17.12
CA ASP A 112 30.36 -5.48 17.27
C ASP A 112 31.38 -4.79 16.34
N GLY A 113 30.90 -4.01 15.37
CA GLY A 113 31.70 -3.29 14.38
C GLY A 113 32.48 -4.19 13.42
N LYS A 114 32.16 -5.47 13.32
CA LYS A 114 32.88 -6.46 12.50
C LYS A 114 31.96 -7.30 11.63
N THR A 115 30.78 -7.62 12.11
CA THR A 115 29.83 -8.46 11.38
C THR A 115 29.03 -7.57 10.42
N VAL A 116 28.99 -7.96 9.15
CA VAL A 116 28.16 -7.28 8.15
C VAL A 116 26.70 -7.63 8.42
N ARG A 117 25.85 -6.61 8.54
CA ARG A 117 24.41 -6.76 8.70
C ARG A 117 23.67 -6.65 7.38
N ASN A 118 24.01 -5.62 6.60
CA ASN A 118 23.39 -5.32 5.31
C ASN A 118 24.42 -4.75 4.33
N ILE A 119 24.23 -5.03 3.05
CA ILE A 119 25.03 -4.48 1.96
C ILE A 119 24.11 -3.67 1.05
N ALA A 120 24.48 -2.44 0.75
CA ALA A 120 23.70 -1.57 -0.13
C ALA A 120 24.58 -0.89 -1.18
N LEU A 121 23.98 -0.55 -2.32
CA LEU A 121 24.69 0.19 -3.35
C LEU A 121 25.09 1.59 -2.87
N THR A 122 26.29 2.01 -3.26
CA THR A 122 26.76 3.41 -3.14
C THR A 122 26.08 4.37 -4.13
N LYS A 123 24.79 4.16 -4.38
CA LYS A 123 23.88 5.04 -5.11
C LYS A 123 22.45 4.58 -4.80
N VAL A 124 21.65 5.46 -4.18
CA VAL A 124 20.25 5.15 -3.80
C VAL A 124 20.18 3.83 -3.01
N ALA A 125 20.82 3.81 -1.84
CA ALA A 125 20.82 2.64 -0.96
C ALA A 125 19.38 2.20 -0.66
N ARG A 126 19.07 0.95 -1.01
CA ARG A 126 17.81 0.29 -0.67
C ARG A 126 18.15 -1.00 0.06
N LEU A 127 17.35 -1.29 1.08
CA LEU A 127 17.41 -2.52 1.85
C LEU A 127 16.04 -3.18 1.76
N ARG A 128 16.03 -4.51 1.76
CA ARG A 128 14.79 -5.29 1.89
C ARG A 128 14.52 -5.54 3.36
N TYR A 129 13.24 -5.67 3.69
CA TYR A 129 12.85 -6.32 4.93
C TYR A 129 13.06 -7.82 4.76
N ARG A 130 13.49 -8.49 5.83
CA ARG A 130 13.68 -9.94 5.87
C ARG A 130 12.34 -10.68 5.88
N ARG A 131 11.31 -10.08 6.49
CA ARG A 131 9.94 -10.61 6.47
C ARG A 131 9.08 -9.91 5.43
N ALA A 132 8.32 -10.71 4.69
CA ALA A 132 7.26 -10.24 3.81
C ALA A 132 6.01 -9.85 4.62
N ILE A 133 5.15 -9.02 4.04
CA ILE A 133 3.86 -8.65 4.64
C ILE A 133 3.02 -9.91 4.94
N GLY A 134 3.08 -10.92 4.06
CA GLY A 134 2.37 -12.19 4.25
C GLY A 134 2.81 -12.99 5.48
N ASP A 135 4.07 -12.84 5.91
CA ASP A 135 4.59 -13.50 7.11
C ASP A 135 3.99 -12.92 8.40
N LEU A 136 3.49 -11.68 8.35
CA LEU A 136 2.84 -11.00 9.47
C LEU A 136 1.31 -11.24 9.47
N LEU A 137 0.76 -11.95 8.48
CA LEU A 137 -0.67 -12.21 8.38
C LEU A 137 -1.04 -13.44 9.22
N PRO A 138 -2.02 -13.33 10.15
CA PRO A 138 -2.55 -14.50 10.85
C PRO A 138 -3.05 -15.57 9.87
N ASP A 139 -2.89 -16.84 10.22
CA ASP A 139 -3.21 -17.95 9.30
C ASP A 139 -4.65 -17.93 8.80
N HIS A 140 -5.61 -17.57 9.66
CA HIS A 140 -7.03 -17.48 9.29
C HIS A 140 -7.37 -16.33 8.33
N LEU A 141 -6.43 -15.41 8.06
CA LEU A 141 -6.57 -14.34 7.08
C LEU A 141 -5.79 -14.61 5.79
N LYS A 142 -4.98 -15.68 5.75
CA LYS A 142 -4.31 -16.10 4.53
C LYS A 142 -5.36 -16.57 3.51
N PRO A 143 -5.09 -16.40 2.20
CA PRO A 143 -5.96 -16.96 1.17
C PRO A 143 -6.17 -18.46 1.38
N SER A 144 -7.39 -18.94 1.15
CA SER A 144 -7.71 -20.38 1.18
C SER A 144 -6.75 -21.16 0.27
N ASP A 145 -6.17 -22.24 0.78
CA ASP A 145 -5.20 -23.09 0.08
C ASP A 145 -5.67 -24.56 -0.08
N GLN A 146 -6.71 -24.95 0.66
CA GLN A 146 -7.26 -26.29 0.73
C GLN A 146 -8.72 -26.30 0.26
N TYR A 147 -9.01 -27.17 -0.72
CA TYR A 147 -10.34 -27.31 -1.32
C TYR A 147 -11.43 -27.67 -0.30
N GLU A 148 -11.09 -28.49 0.71
CA GLU A 148 -12.03 -28.94 1.73
C GLU A 148 -12.28 -27.90 2.84
N LYS A 149 -11.50 -26.81 2.86
CA LYS A 149 -11.57 -25.75 3.88
C LYS A 149 -11.85 -24.37 3.29
N LEU A 150 -12.41 -24.31 2.09
CA LEU A 150 -12.77 -23.04 1.46
C LEU A 150 -13.75 -22.26 2.34
N ASP A 151 -13.42 -20.99 2.56
CA ASP A 151 -14.29 -20.02 3.20
C ASP A 151 -15.56 -19.76 2.37
N ILE A 152 -16.57 -19.11 2.99
CA ILE A 152 -17.86 -18.82 2.34
C ILE A 152 -17.67 -18.01 1.06
N ALA A 153 -16.78 -17.00 1.05
CA ALA A 153 -16.57 -16.17 -0.13
C ALA A 153 -15.92 -16.98 -1.27
N SER A 154 -14.93 -17.82 -0.97
CA SER A 154 -14.31 -18.73 -1.94
C SER A 154 -15.33 -19.72 -2.55
N ARG A 155 -16.32 -20.18 -1.78
CA ARG A 155 -17.38 -21.07 -2.29
C ARG A 155 -18.43 -20.34 -3.13
N VAL A 156 -18.75 -19.09 -2.78
CA VAL A 156 -19.71 -18.26 -3.53
C VAL A 156 -19.10 -17.77 -4.85
N PHE A 157 -17.92 -17.17 -4.80
CA PHE A 157 -17.29 -16.50 -5.95
C PHE A 157 -16.34 -17.40 -6.74
N GLY A 158 -15.99 -18.57 -6.19
CA GLY A 158 -15.05 -19.50 -6.80
C GLY A 158 -13.63 -19.34 -6.28
N TRP A 159 -12.81 -20.33 -6.57
CA TRP A 159 -11.45 -20.43 -6.05
C TRP A 159 -10.55 -21.18 -7.04
N VAL A 160 -9.27 -20.80 -7.08
CA VAL A 160 -8.20 -21.54 -7.77
C VAL A 160 -7.00 -21.60 -6.86
N LYS A 161 -6.36 -22.77 -6.80
CA LYS A 161 -5.14 -22.98 -6.01
C LYS A 161 -4.03 -22.06 -6.52
N ALA A 162 -3.50 -21.23 -5.63
CA ALA A 162 -2.47 -20.25 -5.98
C ALA A 162 -1.18 -20.89 -6.48
N THR A 163 -0.77 -22.01 -5.85
CA THR A 163 0.40 -22.77 -6.25
C THR A 163 -0.03 -23.98 -7.09
N PRO A 164 0.41 -24.07 -8.36
CA PRO A 164 0.15 -25.22 -9.19
C PRO A 164 0.65 -26.50 -8.53
N THR A 165 -0.06 -27.60 -8.76
CA THR A 165 0.38 -28.93 -8.37
C THR A 165 0.41 -29.81 -9.61
N GLU A 166 1.43 -30.65 -9.71
CA GLU A 166 1.57 -31.60 -10.82
C GLU A 166 0.61 -32.78 -10.70
N ASP A 167 0.02 -32.99 -9.51
CA ASP A 167 -0.99 -34.03 -9.31
C ASP A 167 -2.30 -33.64 -10.00
N ARG A 168 -2.57 -34.31 -11.14
CA ARG A 168 -3.79 -34.11 -11.93
C ARG A 168 -5.06 -34.55 -11.22
N LYS A 169 -4.98 -35.34 -10.14
CA LYS A 169 -6.14 -35.75 -9.34
C LYS A 169 -6.47 -34.74 -8.24
N ALA A 170 -5.55 -33.85 -7.91
CA ALA A 170 -5.78 -32.84 -6.89
C ALA A 170 -6.87 -31.86 -7.35
N ARG A 171 -7.83 -31.58 -6.47
CA ARG A 171 -8.83 -30.54 -6.70
C ARG A 171 -8.17 -29.17 -6.54
N VAL A 172 -7.93 -28.51 -7.67
CA VAL A 172 -7.23 -27.21 -7.74
C VAL A 172 -8.14 -26.03 -8.02
N ALA A 173 -9.44 -26.25 -8.22
CA ALA A 173 -10.39 -25.19 -8.49
C ALA A 173 -11.78 -25.52 -7.96
N TYR A 174 -12.53 -24.47 -7.63
CA TYR A 174 -13.93 -24.52 -7.24
C TYR A 174 -14.69 -23.50 -8.10
N ALA A 175 -15.70 -23.96 -8.85
CA ALA A 175 -16.47 -23.09 -9.72
C ALA A 175 -17.35 -22.14 -8.91
N GLY A 176 -17.25 -20.83 -9.20
CA GLY A 176 -18.14 -19.82 -8.62
C GLY A 176 -19.61 -20.10 -8.94
N ARG A 177 -20.47 -19.73 -8.00
CA ARG A 177 -21.90 -20.03 -8.02
C ARG A 177 -22.79 -18.82 -8.21
N VAL A 178 -22.19 -17.67 -8.46
CA VAL A 178 -22.87 -16.40 -8.74
C VAL A 178 -22.44 -15.84 -10.09
N ARG A 179 -23.36 -15.18 -10.79
CA ARG A 179 -23.11 -14.43 -12.01
C ARG A 179 -23.84 -13.09 -11.90
N PHE A 180 -23.22 -12.04 -12.45
CA PHE A 180 -23.75 -10.69 -12.41
C PHE A 180 -24.10 -10.27 -13.83
N SER A 181 -25.32 -9.77 -14.04
CA SER A 181 -25.67 -9.11 -15.30
C SER A 181 -24.97 -7.75 -15.41
N HIS A 182 -25.09 -7.12 -16.58
CA HIS A 182 -24.77 -5.71 -16.70
C HIS A 182 -25.74 -4.88 -15.87
N ALA A 183 -25.20 -3.83 -15.24
CA ALA A 183 -26.00 -2.80 -14.57
C ALA A 183 -26.51 -1.81 -15.60
N VAL A 184 -27.83 -1.69 -15.70
CA VAL A 184 -28.54 -0.83 -16.64
C VAL A 184 -29.06 0.39 -15.90
N LEU A 185 -28.86 1.58 -16.49
CA LEU A 185 -29.33 2.83 -15.91
C LEU A 185 -30.86 2.91 -16.02
N VAL A 186 -31.55 2.99 -14.89
CA VAL A 186 -33.01 3.10 -14.81
C VAL A 186 -33.46 4.48 -14.36
N GLU A 187 -32.62 5.21 -13.60
CA GLU A 187 -32.81 6.63 -13.32
C GLU A 187 -31.55 7.44 -13.63
N ASP A 188 -31.65 8.34 -14.61
CA ASP A 188 -30.56 9.26 -14.96
C ASP A 188 -30.69 10.58 -14.18
N LYS A 189 -29.75 10.86 -13.29
CA LYS A 189 -29.60 12.17 -12.62
C LYS A 189 -28.51 13.03 -13.25
N GLY A 190 -28.05 12.63 -14.43
CA GLY A 190 -27.05 13.31 -15.22
C GLY A 190 -25.62 12.92 -14.87
N VAL A 191 -24.72 13.58 -15.59
CA VAL A 191 -23.27 13.54 -15.40
C VAL A 191 -22.77 14.96 -15.17
N TYR A 192 -21.64 15.09 -14.51
CA TYR A 192 -20.92 16.36 -14.49
C TYR A 192 -20.46 16.72 -15.91
N ALA A 193 -20.77 17.95 -16.33
CA ALA A 193 -20.50 18.43 -17.69
C ALA A 193 -19.00 18.59 -17.98
N ASP A 194 -18.26 19.12 -17.00
CA ASP A 194 -16.83 19.40 -17.17
C ASP A 194 -15.99 18.13 -17.05
N GLU A 195 -14.97 18.04 -17.90
CA GLU A 195 -13.84 17.15 -17.65
C GLU A 195 -13.18 17.52 -16.31
N MET A 196 -12.92 16.51 -15.49
CA MET A 196 -12.31 16.67 -14.16
C MET A 196 -10.86 16.17 -14.18
N PRO A 197 -9.86 17.07 -14.23
CA PRO A 197 -8.47 16.68 -13.98
C PRO A 197 -8.31 16.34 -12.51
N LEU A 198 -8.11 15.05 -12.19
CA LEU A 198 -8.06 14.60 -10.81
C LEU A 198 -6.76 15.02 -10.11
N ALA A 199 -6.83 15.16 -8.80
CA ALA A 199 -5.65 15.23 -7.95
C ALA A 199 -4.76 13.99 -8.13
N ILE A 200 -3.47 14.13 -7.79
CA ILE A 200 -2.51 13.02 -7.94
C ILE A 200 -2.93 11.87 -7.03
N LEU A 201 -3.24 10.73 -7.63
CA LEU A 201 -3.58 9.50 -6.92
C LEU A 201 -2.31 8.83 -6.40
N GLY A 202 -1.87 9.28 -5.22
CA GLY A 202 -0.75 8.69 -4.50
C GLY A 202 -1.18 7.56 -3.57
N ALA A 203 -0.20 6.83 -3.06
CA ALA A 203 -0.37 5.99 -1.87
C ALA A 203 0.89 6.11 -1.01
N PRO A 204 0.76 6.11 0.34
CA PRO A 204 1.90 5.96 1.22
C PRO A 204 2.73 4.74 0.80
N LYS A 205 4.06 4.89 0.77
CA LYS A 205 4.94 3.75 0.48
C LYS A 205 4.91 2.76 1.65
N PRO A 206 5.16 1.46 1.42
CA PRO A 206 5.26 0.47 2.51
C PRO A 206 6.25 0.87 3.63
N THR A 207 7.26 1.69 3.30
CA THR A 207 8.21 2.26 4.27
C THR A 207 7.60 3.32 5.20
N THR A 208 6.34 3.71 5.01
CA THR A 208 5.52 4.42 6.01
C THR A 208 4.91 3.39 6.96
N THR A 209 5.79 2.70 7.66
CA THR A 209 5.48 1.53 8.48
C THR A 209 4.41 1.83 9.53
N LEU A 210 4.40 3.01 10.12
CA LEU A 210 3.41 3.42 11.12
C LEU A 210 1.96 3.50 10.60
N PHE A 211 1.76 3.55 9.28
CA PHE A 211 0.43 3.45 8.68
C PHE A 211 -0.05 2.00 8.49
N TYR A 212 0.87 1.04 8.56
CA TYR A 212 0.58 -0.38 8.27
C TYR A 212 0.84 -1.30 9.46
N LEU A 213 1.66 -0.86 10.41
CA LEU A 213 2.14 -1.62 11.53
C LEU A 213 1.75 -0.95 12.85
N ARG A 214 1.46 -1.79 13.84
CA ARG A 214 1.19 -1.43 15.24
C ARG A 214 1.90 -2.40 16.17
N LYS A 215 1.93 -2.06 17.46
CA LYS A 215 2.30 -3.02 18.50
C LYS A 215 1.24 -4.11 18.60
N LYS A 216 1.65 -5.23 19.21
CA LYS A 216 0.72 -6.29 19.59
C LYS A 216 -0.38 -5.74 20.50
N GLU A 217 0.02 -5.07 21.57
CA GLU A 217 -0.87 -4.33 22.46
C GLU A 217 -0.73 -2.81 22.25
N GLY A 218 -1.83 -2.16 21.87
CA GLY A 218 -1.91 -0.71 21.72
C GLY A 218 -1.09 -0.10 20.57
N GLU A 219 -0.69 1.15 20.77
CA GLU A 219 0.03 1.98 19.80
C GLU A 219 1.44 2.33 20.27
N TRP A 220 2.30 2.69 19.30
CA TRP A 220 3.61 3.26 19.63
C TRP A 220 3.45 4.68 20.17
N SER A 221 3.97 4.92 21.38
CA SER A 221 3.96 6.26 21.97
C SER A 221 4.79 7.24 21.14
N GLU A 222 4.52 8.54 21.28
CA GLU A 222 5.29 9.57 20.57
C GLU A 222 6.78 9.50 20.90
N GLY A 223 7.12 9.30 22.18
CA GLY A 223 8.51 9.13 22.62
C GLY A 223 9.21 8.01 21.88
N GLU A 224 8.61 6.81 21.85
CA GLU A 224 9.18 5.65 21.17
C GLU A 224 9.35 5.86 19.65
N ARG A 225 8.38 6.51 19.01
CA ARG A 225 8.42 6.77 17.55
C ARG A 225 9.51 7.78 17.16
N LYS A 226 9.90 8.66 18.08
CA LYS A 226 10.91 9.70 17.86
C LYS A 226 12.32 9.30 18.27
N LEU A 227 12.51 8.15 18.92
CA LEU A 227 13.84 7.69 19.33
C LEU A 227 14.75 7.44 18.11
N PRO A 228 16.05 7.81 18.20
CA PRO A 228 17.03 7.38 17.22
C PRO A 228 17.02 5.86 17.06
N GLY A 229 16.93 5.38 15.82
CA GLY A 229 16.85 3.94 15.54
C GLY A 229 15.44 3.35 15.60
N ALA A 230 14.39 4.11 15.94
CA ALA A 230 13.01 3.57 15.99
C ALA A 230 12.57 2.84 14.70
N ALA A 231 13.13 3.20 13.54
CA ALA A 231 12.84 2.51 12.27
C ALA A 231 13.28 1.03 12.22
N THR A 232 14.25 0.60 13.05
CA THR A 232 14.65 -0.81 13.15
C THR A 232 13.63 -1.62 13.95
N THR A 233 13.04 -1.01 14.98
CA THR A 233 11.98 -1.63 15.80
C THR A 233 10.63 -1.54 15.11
N ILE A 234 10.30 -0.40 14.49
CA ILE A 234 9.02 -0.10 13.85
C ILE A 234 9.11 -0.39 12.34
N GLY A 235 9.44 -1.62 12.03
CA GLY A 235 9.59 -2.15 10.68
C GLY A 235 9.02 -3.56 10.57
N TYR A 236 8.99 -4.10 9.34
CA TYR A 236 8.45 -5.44 9.11
C TYR A 236 9.30 -6.54 9.73
N ASP A 237 10.53 -6.27 10.14
CA ASP A 237 11.42 -7.22 10.83
C ASP A 237 11.33 -7.13 12.37
N GLY A 238 10.75 -6.05 12.91
CA GLY A 238 10.54 -5.87 14.35
C GLY A 238 9.27 -6.56 14.86
N PRO A 239 9.02 -6.63 16.17
CA PRO A 239 7.88 -7.36 16.76
C PRO A 239 6.53 -6.62 16.57
N ASN A 240 6.17 -6.33 15.33
CA ASN A 240 4.97 -5.57 14.94
C ASN A 240 3.92 -6.45 14.29
N PHE A 241 2.68 -5.95 14.32
CA PHE A 241 1.51 -6.58 13.74
C PHE A 241 0.92 -5.70 12.64
N LEU A 242 0.34 -6.32 11.62
CA LEU A 242 -0.42 -5.60 10.61
C LEU A 242 -1.63 -4.93 11.25
N ARG A 243 -1.88 -3.66 10.89
CA ARG A 243 -3.05 -2.90 11.34
C ARG A 243 -4.37 -3.45 10.81
N GLY A 244 -4.35 -4.10 9.65
CA GLY A 244 -5.54 -4.64 9.01
C GLY A 244 -5.57 -4.40 7.50
N ARG A 245 -6.78 -4.36 6.95
CA ARG A 245 -7.02 -4.15 5.51
C ARG A 245 -7.01 -2.66 5.20
N LYS A 246 -6.39 -2.28 4.07
CA LYS A 246 -6.43 -0.91 3.57
C LYS A 246 -7.84 -0.60 3.06
N PHE A 247 -8.46 0.45 3.60
CA PHE A 247 -9.77 0.92 3.19
C PHE A 247 -9.76 2.41 2.83
N TYR A 248 -10.68 2.85 1.96
CA TYR A 248 -10.85 4.26 1.59
C TYR A 248 -12.22 4.74 2.10
N ARG A 249 -12.23 5.53 3.17
CA ARG A 249 -13.45 6.08 3.80
C ARG A 249 -14.31 6.81 2.79
N HIS A 250 -15.62 6.68 2.88
CA HIS A 250 -16.57 7.50 2.12
C HIS A 250 -16.42 8.96 2.51
N HIS A 251 -16.62 9.87 1.55
CA HIS A 251 -16.47 11.31 1.83
C HIS A 251 -17.79 11.96 2.20
N GLY A 252 -18.92 11.49 1.66
CA GLY A 252 -20.24 12.07 1.93
C GLY A 252 -20.22 13.59 1.76
N GLU A 253 -20.76 14.31 2.76
CA GLU A 253 -20.75 15.78 2.83
C GLU A 253 -19.34 16.41 2.91
N ALA A 254 -18.32 15.65 3.33
CA ALA A 254 -16.92 16.10 3.37
C ALA A 254 -16.24 16.08 1.99
N LEU A 255 -16.93 15.67 0.92
CA LEU A 255 -16.38 15.69 -0.43
C LEU A 255 -16.13 17.14 -0.89
N ASN A 256 -14.87 17.50 -1.06
CA ASN A 256 -14.47 18.84 -1.46
C ASN A 256 -13.72 18.82 -2.81
N ARG A 257 -14.13 19.72 -3.71
CA ARG A 257 -13.48 19.92 -5.01
C ARG A 257 -11.99 20.21 -4.91
N LEU A 258 -11.57 20.94 -3.88
CA LEU A 258 -10.16 21.20 -3.60
C LEU A 258 -9.34 19.93 -3.36
N ASP A 259 -9.96 18.84 -2.89
CA ASP A 259 -9.27 17.60 -2.56
C ASP A 259 -9.21 16.63 -3.74
N TYR A 260 -10.27 16.57 -4.56
CA TYR A 260 -10.35 15.62 -5.68
C TYR A 260 -9.89 16.19 -7.03
N GLU A 261 -9.90 17.51 -7.21
CA GLU A 261 -9.47 18.16 -8.45
C GLU A 261 -8.00 18.59 -8.34
N ARG A 262 -7.25 18.48 -9.44
CA ARG A 262 -5.88 18.99 -9.49
C ARG A 262 -5.91 20.50 -9.31
N ALA A 263 -5.04 21.00 -8.43
CA ALA A 263 -4.82 22.44 -8.27
C ALA A 263 -4.56 23.10 -9.64
N GLU A 264 -5.19 24.26 -9.85
CA GLU A 264 -5.18 25.01 -11.12
C GLU A 264 -5.69 24.21 -12.33
N ARG A 265 -6.41 23.09 -12.11
CA ARG A 265 -6.88 22.17 -13.14
C ARG A 265 -5.77 21.68 -14.08
N ARG A 266 -4.53 21.63 -13.57
CA ARG A 266 -3.35 21.22 -14.36
C ARG A 266 -3.50 19.78 -14.87
N ARG A 267 -3.10 19.56 -16.11
CA ARG A 267 -3.03 18.23 -16.74
C ARG A 267 -1.58 17.90 -17.02
N ASP A 268 -1.07 16.84 -16.42
CA ASP A 268 0.30 16.39 -16.60
C ASP A 268 0.42 14.86 -16.46
N HIS A 269 1.65 14.35 -16.58
CA HIS A 269 1.92 12.92 -16.52
C HIS A 269 1.63 12.30 -15.13
N GLN A 270 1.40 13.10 -14.08
CA GLN A 270 1.17 12.64 -12.72
C GLN A 270 -0.33 12.45 -12.39
N ASN A 271 -1.25 12.88 -13.27
CA ASN A 271 -2.68 12.71 -13.05
C ASN A 271 -3.43 12.18 -14.27
N ARG A 272 -4.74 12.00 -14.08
CA ARG A 272 -5.69 11.55 -15.10
C ARG A 272 -6.90 12.47 -15.06
N SER A 273 -7.47 12.73 -16.23
CA SER A 273 -8.75 13.43 -16.35
C SER A 273 -9.86 12.42 -16.59
N VAL A 274 -10.99 12.61 -15.93
CA VAL A 274 -12.19 11.77 -16.10
C VAL A 274 -13.32 12.58 -16.72
N ARG A 275 -14.17 11.90 -17.49
CA ARG A 275 -15.33 12.48 -18.20
C ARG A 275 -16.55 11.63 -17.92
N GLY A 276 -17.74 12.20 -18.06
CA GLY A 276 -19.01 11.47 -17.87
C GLY A 276 -19.17 10.92 -16.45
N VAL A 277 -18.60 11.61 -15.45
CA VAL A 277 -18.75 11.22 -14.04
C VAL A 277 -20.23 11.38 -13.69
N ARG A 278 -20.90 10.29 -13.28
CA ARG A 278 -22.31 10.32 -12.89
C ARG A 278 -22.50 11.15 -11.63
N ALA A 279 -23.51 12.01 -11.64
CA ALA A 279 -23.92 12.77 -10.45
C ALA A 279 -24.49 11.81 -9.39
N PRO A 280 -24.44 12.17 -8.10
CA PRO A 280 -25.12 11.40 -7.06
C PRO A 280 -26.62 11.21 -7.38
N GLY A 281 -27.16 10.03 -7.06
CA GLY A 281 -28.58 9.70 -7.22
C GLY A 281 -28.96 8.97 -8.51
N ASN A 282 -28.02 8.72 -9.43
CA ASN A 282 -28.27 7.81 -10.56
C ASN A 282 -28.56 6.39 -10.03
N VAL A 283 -29.57 5.72 -10.58
CA VAL A 283 -29.98 4.37 -10.17
C VAL A 283 -29.74 3.38 -11.30
N PHE A 284 -29.11 2.26 -10.96
CA PHE A 284 -28.85 1.17 -11.88
C PHE A 284 -29.45 -0.12 -11.33
N GLU A 285 -30.00 -0.92 -12.23
CA GLU A 285 -30.56 -2.23 -11.93
C GLU A 285 -29.71 -3.33 -12.57
N PHE A 286 -29.50 -4.43 -11.84
CA PHE A 286 -28.83 -5.62 -12.34
C PHE A 286 -29.31 -6.86 -11.60
N THR A 287 -29.13 -8.01 -12.23
CA THR A 287 -29.50 -9.32 -11.69
C THR A 287 -28.26 -10.06 -11.21
N ILE A 288 -28.39 -10.74 -10.06
CA ILE A 288 -27.41 -11.70 -9.58
C ILE A 288 -28.03 -13.10 -9.69
N ASP A 289 -27.60 -13.86 -10.69
CA ASP A 289 -27.98 -15.26 -10.81
C ASP A 289 -27.12 -16.08 -9.85
N PHE A 290 -27.74 -16.98 -9.09
CA PHE A 290 -27.02 -17.94 -8.27
C PHE A 290 -27.50 -19.36 -8.54
N HIS A 291 -26.63 -20.35 -8.34
CA HIS A 291 -26.99 -21.75 -8.46
C HIS A 291 -26.49 -22.57 -7.28
N ASN A 292 -27.39 -23.32 -6.65
CA ASN A 292 -27.09 -24.30 -5.61
C ASN A 292 -26.22 -23.76 -4.45
N LEU A 293 -26.44 -22.51 -4.04
CA LEU A 293 -25.85 -21.98 -2.82
C LEU A 293 -26.45 -22.67 -1.60
N ALA A 294 -25.61 -23.08 -0.66
CA ALA A 294 -26.09 -23.55 0.63
C ALA A 294 -26.84 -22.41 1.36
N PRO A 295 -27.82 -22.70 2.22
CA PRO A 295 -28.57 -21.65 2.92
C PRO A 295 -27.69 -20.65 3.69
N VAL A 296 -26.57 -21.13 4.25
CA VAL A 296 -25.56 -20.30 4.93
C VAL A 296 -24.79 -19.38 3.96
N GLU A 297 -24.51 -19.85 2.74
CA GLU A 297 -23.82 -19.08 1.69
C GLU A 297 -24.74 -17.99 1.13
N LEU A 298 -26.00 -18.35 0.85
CA LEU A 298 -27.02 -17.40 0.42
C LEU A 298 -27.32 -16.39 1.53
N GLY A 299 -27.39 -16.83 2.79
CA GLY A 299 -27.54 -15.94 3.94
C GLY A 299 -26.42 -14.90 4.04
N ALA A 300 -25.17 -15.30 3.82
CA ALA A 300 -24.03 -14.38 3.80
C ALA A 300 -24.11 -13.36 2.65
N LEU A 301 -24.53 -13.81 1.46
CA LEU A 301 -24.73 -12.93 0.31
C LEU A 301 -25.85 -11.92 0.56
N LEU A 302 -27.02 -12.38 1.01
CA LEU A 302 -28.17 -11.52 1.33
C LEU A 302 -27.83 -10.53 2.45
N TRP A 303 -27.18 -10.99 3.52
CA TRP A 303 -26.74 -10.12 4.61
C TRP A 303 -25.83 -9.00 4.08
N THR A 304 -24.87 -9.33 3.21
CA THR A 304 -23.97 -8.34 2.61
C THR A 304 -24.74 -7.35 1.74
N LEU A 305 -25.64 -7.82 0.88
CA LEU A 305 -26.42 -6.96 -0.03
C LEU A 305 -27.40 -6.03 0.72
N ASN A 306 -27.87 -6.44 1.89
CA ASN A 306 -28.79 -5.65 2.73
C ASN A 306 -28.10 -4.63 3.64
N LEU A 307 -26.76 -4.58 3.70
CA LEU A 307 -26.03 -3.65 4.57
C LEU A 307 -26.41 -2.17 4.33
N SER A 308 -26.76 -1.79 3.10
CA SER A 308 -27.20 -0.42 2.82
C SER A 308 -28.56 -0.10 3.43
N SER A 309 -29.47 -1.07 3.50
CA SER A 309 -30.81 -0.91 4.09
C SER A 309 -30.77 -1.00 5.61
N ASP A 310 -29.98 -1.93 6.15
CA ASP A 310 -29.98 -2.24 7.58
C ASP A 310 -29.07 -1.30 8.38
N GLU A 311 -27.95 -0.87 7.78
CA GLU A 311 -26.85 -0.21 8.49
C GLU A 311 -26.38 1.08 7.78
N GLU A 312 -27.11 1.56 6.77
CA GLU A 312 -26.76 2.73 5.94
C GLU A 312 -25.35 2.63 5.30
N CYS A 313 -24.85 1.41 5.12
CA CYS A 313 -23.53 1.16 4.56
C CYS A 313 -23.47 1.51 3.06
N LEU A 314 -22.29 1.97 2.64
CA LEU A 314 -21.95 2.26 1.26
C LEU A 314 -20.88 1.27 0.76
N PHE A 315 -20.90 1.00 -0.53
CA PHE A 315 -19.91 0.18 -1.22
C PHE A 315 -19.02 1.04 -2.12
N ARG A 316 -17.83 0.51 -2.45
CA ARG A 316 -16.81 1.21 -3.25
C ARG A 316 -16.62 0.59 -4.63
N LEU A 317 -17.03 1.30 -5.67
CA LEU A 317 -16.90 0.88 -7.07
C LEU A 317 -16.03 1.84 -7.89
N GLY A 318 -15.28 1.34 -8.86
CA GLY A 318 -14.60 2.19 -9.85
C GLY A 318 -13.30 2.87 -9.39
N TYR A 319 -12.95 3.95 -10.10
CA TYR A 319 -11.69 4.69 -9.97
C TYR A 319 -11.81 5.85 -8.96
N ALA A 320 -10.67 6.44 -8.57
CA ALA A 320 -10.61 7.62 -7.69
C ALA A 320 -11.27 7.46 -6.29
N LYS A 321 -11.42 6.22 -5.79
CA LYS A 321 -11.88 5.91 -4.42
C LYS A 321 -11.21 6.75 -3.31
N PRO A 322 -9.88 7.01 -3.33
CA PRO A 322 -9.23 7.82 -2.30
C PRO A 322 -9.62 9.30 -2.33
N LEU A 323 -10.24 9.76 -3.43
CA LEU A 323 -10.72 11.13 -3.61
C LEU A 323 -12.24 11.22 -3.37
N GLY A 324 -12.84 10.16 -2.84
CA GLY A 324 -14.26 10.11 -2.49
C GLY A 324 -15.18 9.50 -3.53
N PHE A 325 -14.69 9.17 -4.74
CA PHE A 325 -15.53 8.72 -5.85
C PHE A 325 -15.99 7.27 -5.67
N GLY A 326 -17.14 6.95 -6.28
CA GLY A 326 -17.61 5.57 -6.39
C GLY A 326 -18.25 5.01 -5.12
N SER A 327 -18.89 5.85 -4.32
CA SER A 327 -19.80 5.42 -3.25
C SER A 327 -21.14 5.02 -3.85
N VAL A 328 -21.62 3.82 -3.55
CA VAL A 328 -22.93 3.32 -4.02
C VAL A 328 -23.67 2.64 -2.88
N LYS A 329 -25.01 2.71 -2.88
CA LYS A 329 -25.86 1.84 -2.05
C LYS A 329 -26.35 0.68 -2.90
N LEU A 330 -26.58 -0.47 -2.27
CA LEU A 330 -27.17 -1.64 -2.91
C LEU A 330 -28.50 -1.96 -2.22
N PHE A 331 -29.54 -2.23 -3.00
CA PHE A 331 -30.86 -2.59 -2.49
C PHE A 331 -31.33 -3.85 -3.20
N VAL A 332 -31.82 -4.82 -2.44
CA VAL A 332 -32.40 -6.05 -2.99
C VAL A 332 -33.88 -5.82 -3.23
N GLU A 333 -34.27 -5.60 -4.48
CA GLU A 333 -35.67 -5.41 -4.85
C GLU A 333 -36.46 -6.71 -4.73
N GLN A 334 -35.93 -7.78 -5.33
CA GLN A 334 -36.57 -9.09 -5.35
C GLN A 334 -35.53 -10.20 -5.27
N VAL A 335 -35.94 -11.33 -4.69
CA VAL A 335 -35.21 -12.60 -4.73
C VAL A 335 -36.19 -13.62 -5.27
N GLU A 336 -35.76 -14.41 -6.25
CA GLU A 336 -36.56 -15.47 -6.85
C GLU A 336 -35.85 -16.81 -6.69
N PHE A 337 -36.64 -17.86 -6.46
CA PHE A 337 -36.16 -19.23 -6.42
C PHE A 337 -36.83 -20.05 -7.52
N LEU A 338 -36.08 -21.04 -8.00
CA LEU A 338 -36.56 -22.01 -8.95
C LEU A 338 -36.87 -23.33 -8.22
N ASP A 339 -38.15 -23.65 -8.10
CA ASP A 339 -38.60 -24.98 -7.70
C ASP A 339 -38.56 -25.91 -8.92
N LEU A 340 -37.52 -26.75 -8.95
CA LEU A 340 -37.34 -27.75 -10.00
C LEU A 340 -38.47 -28.80 -10.02
N SER A 341 -39.05 -29.13 -8.86
CA SER A 341 -40.13 -30.11 -8.79
C SER A 341 -41.38 -29.56 -9.48
N SER A 342 -41.75 -28.32 -9.16
CA SER A 342 -42.84 -27.61 -9.85
C SER A 342 -42.57 -27.46 -11.35
N ARG A 343 -41.36 -27.02 -11.73
CA ARG A 343 -40.96 -26.83 -13.14
C ARG A 343 -41.06 -28.12 -13.97
N TYR A 344 -40.59 -29.25 -13.44
CA TYR A 344 -40.55 -30.50 -14.19
C TYR A 344 -41.83 -31.33 -14.08
N ASN A 345 -42.76 -30.97 -13.18
CA ASN A 345 -44.08 -31.62 -13.08
C ASN A 345 -45.13 -31.03 -14.05
N SER A 346 -44.93 -29.82 -14.58
CA SER A 346 -45.86 -29.23 -15.56
C SER A 346 -45.16 -28.30 -16.56
N LEU A 347 -45.49 -28.45 -17.84
CA LEU A 347 -45.05 -27.53 -18.90
C LEU A 347 -45.75 -26.16 -18.83
N SER A 348 -46.81 -26.01 -18.03
CA SER A 348 -47.57 -24.76 -17.88
C SER A 348 -47.05 -23.86 -16.76
N VAL A 349 -46.08 -24.30 -15.95
CA VAL A 349 -45.56 -23.56 -14.78
C VAL A 349 -44.05 -23.36 -14.95
N SER A 350 -43.57 -22.13 -14.72
CA SER A 350 -42.14 -21.80 -14.89
C SER A 350 -41.25 -22.43 -13.81
N GLY A 351 -41.84 -22.74 -12.65
CA GLY A 351 -41.20 -23.13 -11.40
C GLY A 351 -40.56 -21.98 -10.64
N TRP A 352 -40.55 -20.77 -11.21
CA TRP A 352 -40.04 -19.58 -10.53
C TRP A 352 -41.09 -19.02 -9.57
N HIS A 353 -40.64 -18.64 -8.38
CA HIS A 353 -41.46 -17.88 -7.45
C HIS A 353 -40.61 -16.86 -6.68
N GLY A 354 -41.24 -15.77 -6.26
CA GLY A 354 -40.62 -14.82 -5.33
C GLY A 354 -40.36 -15.49 -3.99
N ALA A 355 -39.16 -15.29 -3.44
CA ALA A 355 -38.80 -15.76 -2.11
C ALA A 355 -39.65 -15.04 -1.06
N THR A 356 -40.35 -15.82 -0.24
CA THR A 356 -41.14 -15.33 0.90
C THR A 356 -40.24 -14.72 1.97
N LEU A 357 -40.84 -13.90 2.85
CA LEU A 357 -40.13 -13.35 4.02
C LEU A 357 -39.52 -14.46 4.88
N THR A 358 -40.24 -15.56 5.07
CA THR A 358 -39.76 -16.71 5.85
C THR A 358 -38.53 -17.37 5.23
N GLU A 359 -38.50 -17.59 3.92
CA GLU A 359 -37.34 -18.20 3.24
C GLU A 359 -36.09 -17.30 3.31
N ARG A 360 -36.27 -15.98 3.10
CA ARG A 360 -35.18 -15.01 3.23
C ARG A 360 -34.64 -14.98 4.65
N SER A 361 -35.53 -14.86 5.65
CA SER A 361 -35.17 -14.85 7.07
C SER A 361 -34.49 -16.14 7.51
N ASN A 362 -34.92 -17.30 6.99
CA ASN A 362 -34.27 -18.58 7.27
C ASN A 362 -32.82 -18.61 6.78
N CYS A 363 -32.54 -18.11 5.56
CA CYS A 363 -31.16 -18.05 5.05
C CYS A 363 -30.28 -17.12 5.90
N LEU A 364 -30.78 -15.91 6.21
CA LEU A 364 -30.09 -14.95 7.07
C LEU A 364 -29.80 -15.55 8.45
N ALA A 365 -30.79 -16.16 9.10
CA ALA A 365 -30.65 -16.79 10.41
C ALA A 365 -29.62 -17.94 10.39
N ARG A 366 -29.55 -18.73 9.32
CA ARG A 366 -28.53 -19.79 9.16
C ARG A 366 -27.12 -19.21 9.11
N PHE A 367 -26.93 -18.09 8.43
CA PHE A 367 -25.65 -17.38 8.42
C PHE A 367 -25.30 -16.80 9.78
N GLU A 368 -26.20 -16.04 10.40
CA GLU A 368 -25.97 -15.42 11.71
C GLU A 368 -25.69 -16.47 12.80
N THR A 369 -26.45 -17.57 12.82
CA THR A 369 -26.25 -18.69 13.76
C THR A 369 -24.90 -19.38 13.51
N ALA A 370 -24.50 -19.57 12.25
CA ALA A 370 -23.20 -20.17 11.94
C ALA A 370 -22.05 -19.28 12.42
N MET A 371 -22.16 -17.97 12.22
CA MET A 371 -21.19 -16.98 12.69
C MET A 371 -21.13 -16.94 14.23
N GLN A 372 -22.29 -16.92 14.91
CA GLN A 372 -22.33 -16.97 16.36
C GLN A 372 -21.73 -18.26 16.94
N ARG A 373 -22.01 -19.40 16.32
CA ARG A 373 -21.42 -20.68 16.75
C ARG A 373 -19.90 -20.69 16.58
N CYS A 374 -19.38 -20.14 15.49
CA CYS A 374 -17.94 -20.13 15.21
C CYS A 374 -17.17 -19.12 16.07
N TYR A 375 -17.78 -17.97 16.40
CA TYR A 375 -17.07 -16.84 17.03
C TYR A 375 -17.58 -16.49 18.44
N GLY A 376 -18.58 -17.21 18.95
CA GLY A 376 -19.12 -17.07 20.30
C GLY A 376 -19.96 -15.82 20.56
N LYS A 377 -20.17 -14.97 19.54
CA LYS A 377 -20.93 -13.71 19.65
C LYS A 377 -21.88 -13.52 18.46
N PRO A 378 -23.04 -12.87 18.65
CA PRO A 378 -23.91 -12.46 17.54
C PRO A 378 -23.11 -11.73 16.47
N LEU A 379 -23.49 -11.90 15.20
CA LEU A 379 -22.75 -11.39 14.05
C LEU A 379 -22.40 -9.90 14.17
N ARG A 380 -23.37 -9.07 14.54
CA ARG A 380 -23.22 -7.60 14.66
C ARG A 380 -22.41 -7.16 15.88
N GLU A 381 -22.20 -8.05 16.85
CA GLU A 381 -21.39 -7.79 18.05
C GLU A 381 -19.92 -8.24 17.89
N GLN A 382 -19.57 -8.80 16.73
CA GLN A 382 -18.19 -9.16 16.43
C GLN A 382 -17.37 -7.91 16.12
N PRO A 383 -16.20 -7.68 16.77
CA PRO A 383 -15.43 -6.45 16.60
C PRO A 383 -15.10 -6.10 15.14
N ASN A 384 -14.73 -7.10 14.33
CA ASN A 384 -14.44 -6.92 12.91
C ASN A 384 -15.65 -6.52 12.06
N ILE A 385 -16.87 -6.90 12.48
CA ILE A 385 -18.11 -6.51 11.81
C ILE A 385 -18.50 -5.10 12.21
N THR A 386 -18.37 -4.75 13.50
CA THR A 386 -18.54 -3.37 13.98
C THR A 386 -17.58 -2.41 13.27
N ASP A 387 -16.30 -2.77 13.16
CA ASP A 387 -15.29 -1.99 12.43
C ASP A 387 -15.64 -1.88 10.94
N LEU A 388 -16.10 -2.97 10.32
CA LEU A 388 -16.52 -2.95 8.92
C LEU A 388 -17.69 -1.98 8.70
N ILE A 389 -18.75 -2.05 9.51
CA ILE A 389 -19.91 -1.15 9.41
C ILE A 389 -19.47 0.31 9.60
N ALA A 390 -18.60 0.60 10.57
CA ALA A 390 -18.05 1.94 10.78
C ALA A 390 -17.22 2.45 9.58
N LEU A 391 -16.54 1.55 8.86
CA LEU A 391 -15.76 1.90 7.67
C LEU A 391 -16.64 2.11 6.42
N LEU A 392 -17.71 1.32 6.28
CA LEU A 392 -18.65 1.38 5.16
C LEU A 392 -19.67 2.51 5.27
N THR A 393 -19.91 3.04 6.46
CA THR A 393 -20.81 4.19 6.67
C THR A 393 -20.11 5.53 6.41
N GLU A 394 -20.91 6.56 6.14
CA GLU A 394 -20.37 7.92 6.02
C GLU A 394 -19.76 8.40 7.34
N PRO A 395 -18.67 9.18 7.30
CA PRO A 395 -18.15 9.87 8.47
C PRO A 395 -19.26 10.69 9.15
N LYS A 396 -19.32 10.65 10.49
CA LYS A 396 -20.30 11.44 11.24
C LYS A 396 -20.04 12.94 10.99
N ARG A 397 -21.09 13.75 10.91
CA ARG A 397 -21.00 15.21 10.72
C ARG A 397 -20.12 15.93 11.76
N SER A 398 -19.93 15.35 12.95
CA SER A 398 -19.05 15.89 14.00
C SER A 398 -17.56 15.58 13.82
N GLN A 399 -17.18 14.75 12.85
CA GLN A 399 -15.79 14.48 12.49
C GLN A 399 -15.26 15.56 11.54
N PRO A 400 -13.95 15.88 11.55
CA PRO A 400 -13.39 16.93 10.71
C PRO A 400 -13.73 16.73 9.22
N HIS A 401 -14.32 17.76 8.60
CA HIS A 401 -14.88 17.72 7.23
C HIS A 401 -13.84 17.60 6.10
N HIS A 402 -12.59 17.27 6.39
CA HIS A 402 -11.52 17.30 5.38
C HIS A 402 -10.80 15.96 5.32
N ILE A 403 -11.38 15.02 4.57
CA ILE A 403 -10.67 13.82 4.15
C ILE A 403 -9.77 14.21 2.98
N HIS A 404 -8.48 14.36 3.25
CA HIS A 404 -7.51 14.78 2.27
C HIS A 404 -6.24 13.93 2.25
N TYR A 405 -5.53 13.99 1.13
CA TYR A 405 -4.17 13.47 1.05
C TYR A 405 -3.23 14.26 1.98
N PRO A 406 -2.17 13.63 2.53
CA PRO A 406 -1.21 14.33 3.37
C PRO A 406 -0.58 15.50 2.62
N ARG A 407 -0.64 16.70 3.21
CA ARG A 407 -0.15 17.95 2.62
C ARG A 407 0.25 18.94 3.71
N ILE A 408 1.09 19.90 3.36
CA ILE A 408 1.66 20.87 4.30
C ILE A 408 0.80 22.14 4.46
N ASP A 409 -0.05 22.43 3.48
CA ASP A 409 -0.90 23.62 3.42
C ASP A 409 -2.36 23.25 3.22
N LEU A 410 -3.28 24.18 3.52
CA LEU A 410 -4.71 23.96 3.33
C LEU A 410 -5.08 23.73 1.86
N ARG A 411 -4.44 24.49 0.96
CA ARG A 411 -4.59 24.33 -0.50
C ARG A 411 -3.54 23.36 -1.03
N PRO A 412 -3.88 22.43 -1.95
CA PRO A 412 -2.89 21.58 -2.58
C PRO A 412 -1.87 22.39 -3.38
N ASP A 413 -0.60 21.99 -3.31
CA ASP A 413 0.48 22.58 -4.10
C ASP A 413 0.28 22.24 -5.60
N PRO A 414 0.27 23.24 -6.51
CA PRO A 414 0.10 23.03 -7.97
C PRO A 414 1.10 22.06 -8.60
N ASP A 415 2.32 21.99 -8.07
CA ASP A 415 3.38 21.07 -8.52
C ASP A 415 3.25 19.67 -7.91
N GLY A 416 2.23 19.41 -7.09
CA GLY A 416 1.98 18.09 -6.53
C GLY A 416 2.94 17.69 -5.41
N LYS A 417 3.47 18.65 -4.65
CA LYS A 417 4.50 18.43 -3.60
C LYS A 417 3.97 17.83 -2.29
N ASN A 418 2.93 17.00 -2.34
CA ASN A 418 2.37 16.29 -1.17
C ASN A 418 3.41 15.41 -0.45
N PHE A 419 4.49 14.99 -1.14
CA PHE A 419 5.59 14.26 -0.53
C PHE A 419 6.30 15.04 0.60
N GLU A 420 6.24 16.37 0.58
CA GLU A 420 6.87 17.23 1.61
C GLU A 420 6.27 16.97 3.00
N TRP A 421 5.00 16.59 3.08
CA TRP A 421 4.37 16.17 4.33
C TRP A 421 5.08 14.95 4.93
N PHE A 422 5.43 13.96 4.11
CA PHE A 422 6.16 12.77 4.58
C PHE A 422 7.59 13.10 5.00
N VAL A 423 8.22 14.08 4.34
CA VAL A 423 9.55 14.59 4.72
C VAL A 423 9.48 15.23 6.10
N ALA A 424 8.47 16.07 6.35
CA ALA A 424 8.24 16.69 7.66
C ALA A 424 7.91 15.63 8.73
N ASN A 425 7.01 14.72 8.42
CA ASN A 425 6.58 13.67 9.35
C ASN A 425 7.73 12.75 9.78
N LYS A 426 8.69 12.47 8.88
CA LYS A 426 9.84 11.58 9.13
C LYS A 426 11.16 12.33 9.30
N ALA A 427 11.13 13.61 9.65
CA ALA A 427 12.34 14.40 9.86
C ALA A 427 13.23 13.73 10.93
N LYS A 428 14.46 13.38 10.56
CA LYS A 428 15.41 12.71 11.47
C LYS A 428 16.14 13.75 12.31
N SER A 429 16.22 13.52 13.63
CA SER A 429 16.98 14.33 14.57
C SER A 429 17.52 13.46 15.70
N THR A 430 18.70 13.79 16.22
CA THR A 430 19.23 13.21 17.47
C THR A 430 18.56 13.79 18.71
N LYS A 431 17.89 14.94 18.55
CA LYS A 431 17.09 15.63 19.55
C LYS A 431 15.60 15.32 19.31
N PRO A 432 14.92 14.53 20.16
CA PRO A 432 13.54 14.09 19.92
C PRO A 432 12.55 15.24 19.68
N GLU A 433 12.75 16.39 20.34
CA GLU A 433 11.91 17.58 20.18
C GLU A 433 12.00 18.23 18.78
N LYS A 434 13.04 17.89 18.01
CA LYS A 434 13.22 18.33 16.61
C LYS A 434 12.98 17.22 15.59
N ALA A 435 12.64 16.01 16.05
CA ALA A 435 12.27 14.92 15.16
C ALA A 435 10.84 15.12 14.64
N GLY A 436 10.58 14.61 13.45
CA GLY A 436 9.24 14.61 12.88
C GLY A 436 8.23 13.88 13.77
N ALA A 437 6.95 14.21 13.61
CA ALA A 437 5.88 13.66 14.45
C ALA A 437 5.68 12.14 14.31
N ASN A 438 6.15 11.55 13.20
CA ASN A 438 6.04 10.14 12.86
C ASN A 438 4.61 9.59 13.07
N LEU A 439 3.59 10.32 12.62
CA LEU A 439 2.18 10.03 12.95
C LEU A 439 1.73 8.63 12.50
N PRO A 440 1.01 7.85 13.35
CA PRO A 440 0.27 6.66 12.94
C PRO A 440 -1.08 7.05 12.31
N LEU A 441 -1.85 6.06 11.86
CA LEU A 441 -3.26 6.25 11.51
C LEU A 441 -4.15 6.06 12.75
N ASP A 442 -5.23 6.84 12.81
CA ASP A 442 -6.27 6.72 13.84
C ASP A 442 -7.07 5.42 13.70
N LEU A 443 -7.80 5.05 14.75
CA LEU A 443 -8.71 3.91 14.75
C LEU A 443 -10.04 4.25 14.04
N PRO A 444 -10.70 3.25 13.41
CA PRO A 444 -12.03 3.42 12.83
C PRO A 444 -13.02 4.06 13.81
N GLY A 445 -13.74 5.09 13.35
CA GLY A 445 -14.76 5.81 14.13
C GLY A 445 -14.22 6.91 15.05
N MET A 446 -12.90 7.01 15.24
CA MET A 446 -12.24 8.01 16.09
C MET A 446 -11.35 8.98 15.31
N GLU A 447 -11.41 8.92 13.97
CA GLU A 447 -10.46 9.63 13.13
C GLU A 447 -10.65 11.15 13.19
N GLN A 448 -9.53 11.86 13.33
CA GLN A 448 -9.47 13.32 13.21
C GLN A 448 -8.91 13.75 11.84
N GLY A 449 -8.44 12.78 11.05
CA GLY A 449 -7.71 13.05 9.82
C GLY A 449 -6.25 13.37 10.07
N LEU A 450 -5.45 13.31 9.00
CA LEU A 450 -4.02 13.63 9.10
C LEU A 450 -3.85 15.16 9.18
N PRO A 451 -3.12 15.68 10.17
CA PRO A 451 -2.93 17.11 10.31
C PRO A 451 -2.09 17.66 9.16
N LEU A 452 -2.27 18.94 8.87
CA LEU A 452 -1.33 19.70 8.07
C LEU A 452 -0.02 19.83 8.84
N LEU A 453 1.11 19.56 8.19
CA LEU A 453 2.43 19.69 8.81
C LEU A 453 3.20 20.85 8.20
N GLN A 454 3.93 21.59 9.03
CA GLN A 454 4.79 22.66 8.53
C GLN A 454 6.02 22.09 7.81
N LYS A 455 6.46 22.79 6.77
CA LYS A 455 7.68 22.46 6.05
C LYS A 455 8.88 22.59 6.99
N VAL A 456 9.72 21.57 7.03
CA VAL A 456 10.98 21.64 7.79
C VAL A 456 11.91 22.62 7.08
N GLU A 457 12.14 23.78 7.70
CA GLU A 457 13.18 24.70 7.24
C GLU A 457 14.54 24.01 7.30
N LYS A 458 15.19 23.89 6.14
CA LYS A 458 16.58 23.44 6.10
C LYS A 458 17.45 24.58 6.63
N LYS A 459 17.97 24.43 7.85
CA LYS A 459 19.08 25.24 8.35
C LYS A 459 20.38 24.87 7.64
#